data_AF-A0A6J4XUM6-F1
#
_entry.id   AF-A0A6J4XUM6-F1
#
_cell.length_a   1.000
_cell.length_b   1.000
_cell.length_c   1.000
_cell.angle_alpha   90.00
_cell.angle_beta   90.00
_cell.angle_gamma   90.00
#
_symmetry.space_group_name_H-M   'P 1'
#
loop_
_entity.id
_entity.type
_entity.pdbx_description
1 polymer ?
#
loop_
_entity_poly.entity_id
_entity_poly.type
_entity_poly.pdbx_seq_one_letter_code
_entity_poly.pdbx_strand_id
1 'polypeptide(L)'
;MRRLYRLSQLQAWFTINSAMCSYAGRVSGVKNNLALLGLQANATKAVLTDMMQSAAQSLLQLTGAKGYRRDHIAGRAVVDSRPFMIFEGSNDVMYYQIAETILKEMKKKKVTNIYIFFSRFELTEKITGYYKHLLDFNLNMESVQRAKVALGNIVARLITTEFALDLMAAGFRTDLVNNAIQVVGNTIAQQLSSVTQPGQIQVIEAYQDGSDWKS
;
A
#
# COMPACT_ATOMS: atom_id res chain seq x y z
N MET A 1 -8.89 11.50 -20.38
CA MET A 1 -7.73 11.47 -19.45
C MET A 1 -8.02 10.69 -18.14
N ARG A 2 -8.99 11.08 -17.29
CA ARG A 2 -9.28 10.38 -16.00
C ARG A 2 -9.68 8.90 -16.14
N ARG A 3 -10.37 8.51 -17.21
CA ARG A 3 -10.76 7.11 -17.47
C ARG A 3 -9.55 6.19 -17.69
N LEU A 4 -8.58 6.61 -18.51
CA LEU A 4 -7.38 5.83 -18.80
C LEU A 4 -6.51 5.64 -17.55
N TYR A 5 -6.40 6.68 -16.73
CA TYR A 5 -5.72 6.60 -15.43
C TYR A 5 -6.34 5.53 -14.52
N ARG A 6 -7.67 5.52 -14.37
CA ARG A 6 -8.37 4.50 -13.55
C ARG A 6 -8.19 3.09 -14.09
N LEU A 7 -8.25 2.93 -15.41
CA LEU A 7 -8.02 1.62 -16.05
C LEU A 7 -6.58 1.13 -15.80
N SER A 8 -5.59 2.01 -15.90
CA SER A 8 -4.21 1.67 -15.57
C SER A 8 -4.05 1.25 -14.11
N GLN A 9 -4.70 1.94 -13.17
CA GLN A 9 -4.72 1.53 -11.76
C GLN A 9 -5.37 0.16 -11.54
N LEU A 10 -6.52 -0.10 -12.18
CA LEU A 10 -7.18 -1.41 -12.11
C LEU A 10 -6.29 -2.53 -12.64
N GLN A 11 -5.55 -2.29 -13.73
CA GLN A 11 -4.57 -3.24 -14.28
C GLN A 11 -3.40 -3.48 -13.31
N ALA A 12 -2.90 -2.43 -12.67
CA ALA A 12 -1.88 -2.55 -11.65
C ALA A 12 -2.37 -3.39 -10.46
N TRP A 13 -3.56 -3.13 -9.94
CA TRP A 13 -4.14 -3.89 -8.83
C TRP A 13 -4.38 -5.36 -9.18
N PHE A 14 -4.87 -5.64 -10.39
CA PHE A 14 -4.97 -7.01 -10.91
C PHE A 14 -3.62 -7.72 -10.93
N THR A 15 -2.56 -7.02 -11.36
CA THR A 15 -1.20 -7.56 -11.45
C THR A 15 -0.62 -7.86 -10.09
N ILE A 16 -0.73 -6.92 -9.14
CA ILE A 16 -0.29 -7.13 -7.75
C ILE A 16 -1.08 -8.26 -7.10
N ASN A 17 -2.40 -8.31 -7.26
CA ASN A 17 -3.22 -9.40 -6.72
C ASN A 17 -2.82 -10.76 -7.31
N SER A 18 -2.53 -10.83 -8.61
CA SER A 18 -2.06 -12.05 -9.27
C SER A 18 -0.72 -12.51 -8.69
N ALA A 19 0.19 -11.56 -8.43
CA ALA A 19 1.47 -11.85 -7.79
C ALA A 19 1.30 -12.40 -6.37
N MET A 20 0.36 -11.82 -5.61
CA MET A 20 0.03 -12.32 -4.27
C MET A 20 -0.58 -13.71 -4.29
N CYS A 21 -1.52 -14.00 -5.20
CA CYS A 21 -2.09 -15.34 -5.34
C CYS A 21 -1.01 -16.37 -5.67
N SER A 22 -0.08 -16.03 -6.58
CA SER A 22 1.06 -16.88 -6.94
C SER A 22 2.01 -17.09 -5.76
N TYR A 23 2.38 -16.02 -5.04
CA TYR A 23 3.21 -16.09 -3.85
C TYR A 23 2.56 -16.96 -2.76
N ALA A 24 1.30 -16.66 -2.40
CA ALA A 24 0.55 -17.39 -1.39
C ALA A 24 0.45 -18.88 -1.74
N GLY A 25 0.12 -19.22 -2.99
CA GLY A 25 0.04 -20.61 -3.43
C GLY A 25 1.35 -21.40 -3.29
N ARG A 26 2.51 -20.73 -3.31
CA ARG A 26 3.82 -21.36 -3.06
C ARG A 26 4.12 -21.52 -1.57
N VAL A 27 3.75 -20.53 -0.75
CA VAL A 27 4.19 -20.47 0.65
C VAL A 27 3.16 -20.99 1.66
N SER A 28 1.86 -20.99 1.36
CA SER A 28 0.80 -21.28 2.34
C SER A 28 0.37 -22.75 2.39
N GLY A 29 1.18 -23.67 1.88
CA GLY A 29 0.91 -25.11 1.97
C GLY A 29 0.89 -25.59 3.42
N VAL A 30 0.03 -26.57 3.73
CA VAL A 30 -0.18 -27.12 5.09
C VAL A 30 1.11 -27.60 5.77
N LYS A 31 2.13 -27.96 4.98
CA LYS A 31 3.43 -28.44 5.46
C LYS A 31 4.36 -27.32 5.93
N ASN A 32 4.04 -26.06 5.65
CA ASN A 32 4.93 -24.92 5.92
C ASN A 32 4.57 -24.26 7.25
N ASN A 33 5.59 -23.94 8.05
CA ASN A 33 5.40 -23.11 9.24
C ASN A 33 5.34 -21.62 8.85
N LEU A 34 4.17 -21.02 8.98
CA LEU A 34 3.92 -19.62 8.60
C LEU A 34 4.12 -18.62 9.74
N ALA A 35 4.50 -19.08 10.94
CA ALA A 35 4.57 -18.23 12.14
C ALA A 35 5.49 -17.00 11.99
N LEU A 36 6.51 -17.09 11.12
CA LEU A 36 7.47 -16.00 10.88
C LEU A 36 7.07 -15.08 9.71
N LEU A 37 5.97 -15.36 9.00
CA LEU A 37 5.54 -14.60 7.82
C LEU A 37 4.58 -13.46 8.14
N GLY A 38 4.53 -13.00 9.40
CA GLY A 38 3.59 -11.97 9.84
C GLY A 38 3.73 -10.65 9.08
N LEU A 39 4.95 -10.27 8.68
CA LEU A 39 5.19 -9.04 7.93
C LEU A 39 4.58 -9.12 6.52
N GLN A 40 4.79 -10.24 5.82
CA GLN A 40 4.22 -10.51 4.51
C GLN A 40 2.69 -10.59 4.60
N ALA A 41 2.16 -11.28 5.60
CA ALA A 41 0.71 -11.41 5.81
C ALA A 41 0.04 -10.04 6.01
N ASN A 42 0.59 -9.20 6.89
CA ASN A 42 0.08 -7.84 7.12
C ASN A 42 0.16 -6.98 5.86
N ALA A 43 1.29 -7.02 5.14
CA ALA A 43 1.47 -6.27 3.90
C ALA A 43 0.45 -6.69 2.84
N THR A 44 0.25 -8.00 2.68
CA THR A 44 -0.72 -8.60 1.75
C THR A 44 -2.13 -8.13 2.06
N LYS A 45 -2.59 -8.35 3.28
CA LYS A 45 -3.96 -8.06 3.70
C LYS A 45 -4.25 -6.58 3.53
N ALA A 46 -3.39 -5.72 4.08
CA ALA A 46 -3.65 -4.28 4.06
C ALA A 46 -3.68 -3.73 2.63
N VAL A 47 -2.67 -4.05 1.81
CA VAL A 47 -2.57 -3.50 0.44
C VAL A 47 -3.66 -4.06 -0.47
N LEU A 48 -3.91 -5.37 -0.46
CA LEU A 48 -4.90 -5.96 -1.37
C LEU A 48 -6.31 -5.50 -1.05
N THR A 49 -6.65 -5.32 0.23
CA THR A 49 -7.99 -4.86 0.62
C THR A 49 -8.19 -3.37 0.33
N ASP A 50 -7.14 -2.53 0.45
CA ASP A 50 -7.15 -1.15 -0.05
C ASP A 50 -7.37 -1.11 -1.56
N MET A 51 -6.66 -1.96 -2.32
CA MET A 51 -6.78 -2.06 -3.77
C MET A 51 -8.16 -2.56 -4.18
N MET A 52 -8.73 -3.54 -3.47
CA MET A 52 -10.07 -4.07 -3.70
C MET A 52 -11.13 -2.99 -3.52
N GLN A 53 -11.09 -2.24 -2.41
CA GLN A 53 -12.00 -1.11 -2.19
C GLN A 53 -11.85 -0.05 -3.29
N SER A 54 -10.61 0.29 -3.66
CA SER A 54 -10.31 1.29 -4.69
C SER A 54 -10.76 0.85 -6.08
N ALA A 55 -10.71 -0.46 -6.36
CA ALA A 55 -11.23 -1.08 -7.56
C ALA A 55 -12.75 -0.98 -7.64
N ALA A 56 -13.45 -1.33 -6.56
CA ALA A 56 -14.90 -1.19 -6.47
C ALA A 56 -15.35 0.26 -6.66
N GLN A 57 -14.66 1.21 -6.03
CA GLN A 57 -14.92 2.64 -6.21
C GLN A 57 -14.66 3.11 -7.65
N SER A 58 -13.59 2.63 -8.27
CA SER A 58 -13.28 2.95 -9.67
C SER A 58 -14.34 2.39 -10.61
N LEU A 59 -14.82 1.17 -10.40
CA LEU A 59 -15.92 0.58 -11.15
C LEU A 59 -17.20 1.41 -11.02
N LEU A 60 -17.57 1.78 -9.79
CA LEU A 60 -18.73 2.64 -9.51
C LEU A 60 -18.67 3.94 -10.33
N GLN A 61 -17.53 4.63 -10.28
CA GLN A 61 -17.35 5.87 -11.03
C GLN A 61 -17.35 5.67 -12.55
N LEU A 62 -16.76 4.59 -13.05
CA LEU A 62 -16.77 4.27 -14.48
C LEU A 62 -18.18 3.95 -15.01
N THR A 63 -19.04 3.39 -14.17
CA THR A 63 -20.44 3.09 -14.49
C THR A 63 -21.37 4.30 -14.34
N GLY A 64 -20.89 5.40 -13.76
CA GLY A 64 -21.66 6.62 -13.54
C GLY A 64 -22.88 6.40 -12.66
N ALA A 65 -23.95 7.18 -12.89
CA ALA A 65 -25.18 7.14 -12.09
C ALA A 65 -25.82 5.73 -12.03
N LYS A 66 -25.67 4.91 -13.08
CA LYS A 66 -26.19 3.53 -13.10
C LYS A 66 -25.56 2.66 -12.01
N GLY A 67 -24.30 2.91 -11.66
CA GLY A 67 -23.59 2.18 -10.62
C GLY A 67 -24.17 2.35 -9.22
N TYR A 68 -24.90 3.43 -8.98
CA TYR A 68 -25.55 3.74 -7.70
C TYR A 68 -26.92 3.08 -7.54
N ARG A 69 -27.43 2.37 -8.56
CA ARG A 69 -28.65 1.57 -8.38
C ARG A 69 -28.37 0.44 -7.40
N ARG A 70 -29.34 0.15 -6.52
CA ARG A 70 -29.25 -0.91 -5.51
C ARG A 70 -28.94 -2.29 -6.10
N ASP A 71 -29.44 -2.55 -7.30
CA ASP A 71 -29.27 -3.81 -8.03
C ASP A 71 -27.99 -3.86 -8.89
N HIS A 72 -27.18 -2.80 -8.91
CA HIS A 72 -25.95 -2.77 -9.70
C HIS A 72 -24.76 -3.34 -8.93
N ILE A 73 -23.96 -4.18 -9.61
CA ILE A 73 -22.78 -4.83 -9.00
C ILE A 73 -21.76 -3.82 -8.45
N ALA A 74 -21.61 -2.68 -9.12
CA ALA A 74 -20.64 -1.65 -8.72
C ALA A 74 -20.91 -1.08 -7.32
N GLY A 75 -22.17 -0.77 -7.00
CA GLY A 75 -22.56 -0.30 -5.66
C GLY A 75 -22.39 -1.39 -4.61
N ARG A 76 -22.80 -2.63 -4.91
CA ARG A 76 -22.61 -3.79 -4.01
C ARG A 76 -21.14 -4.05 -3.71
N ALA A 77 -20.29 -4.05 -4.73
CA ALA A 77 -18.85 -4.27 -4.58
C ALA A 77 -18.21 -3.28 -3.59
N VAL A 78 -18.66 -2.02 -3.57
CA VAL A 78 -18.16 -1.01 -2.62
C VAL A 78 -18.55 -1.34 -1.18
N VAL A 79 -19.77 -1.83 -0.98
CA VAL A 79 -20.26 -2.23 0.36
C VAL A 79 -19.56 -3.50 0.81
N ASP A 80 -19.42 -4.50 -0.06
CA ASP A 80 -18.86 -5.81 0.26
C ASP A 80 -17.34 -5.77 0.48
N SER A 81 -16.62 -4.86 -0.19
CA SER A 81 -15.16 -4.75 -0.02
C SER A 81 -14.74 -3.99 1.24
N ARG A 82 -15.59 -3.10 1.77
CA ARG A 82 -15.24 -2.25 2.92
C ARG A 82 -14.92 -3.03 4.21
N PRO A 83 -15.67 -4.09 4.59
CA PRO A 83 -15.37 -4.90 5.77
C PRO A 83 -13.94 -5.45 5.80
N PHE A 84 -13.37 -5.83 4.64
CA PHE A 84 -12.03 -6.41 4.58
C PHE A 84 -10.91 -5.42 4.96
N MET A 85 -11.16 -4.11 4.89
CA MET A 85 -10.22 -3.10 5.39
C MET A 85 -10.25 -2.94 6.92
N ILE A 86 -11.26 -3.50 7.59
CA ILE A 86 -11.60 -3.24 9.00
C ILE A 86 -11.41 -4.51 9.84
N PHE A 87 -11.96 -5.63 9.37
CA PHE A 87 -11.93 -6.90 10.10
C PHE A 87 -10.54 -7.53 10.08
N GLU A 88 -10.28 -8.39 11.07
CA GLU A 88 -8.99 -9.06 11.31
C GLU A 88 -7.83 -8.09 11.58
N GLY A 89 -8.16 -6.88 12.02
CA GLY A 89 -7.25 -5.76 12.23
C GLY A 89 -7.39 -4.73 11.10
N SER A 90 -7.62 -3.46 11.43
CA SER A 90 -7.76 -2.43 10.41
C SER A 90 -6.45 -2.25 9.63
N ASN A 91 -6.56 -1.81 8.38
CA ASN A 91 -5.38 -1.62 7.53
C ASN A 91 -4.37 -0.65 8.17
N ASP A 92 -4.83 0.39 8.86
CA ASP A 92 -3.96 1.32 9.59
C ASP A 92 -3.17 0.64 10.72
N VAL A 93 -3.80 -0.28 11.45
CA VAL A 93 -3.11 -1.08 12.49
C VAL A 93 -2.05 -1.96 11.86
N MET A 94 -2.34 -2.60 10.72
CA MET A 94 -1.35 -3.42 10.02
C MET A 94 -0.19 -2.60 9.49
N TYR A 95 -0.45 -1.44 8.87
CA TYR A 95 0.60 -0.53 8.43
C TYR A 95 1.45 -0.05 9.62
N TYR A 96 0.83 0.29 10.74
CA TYR A 96 1.56 0.62 11.96
C TYR A 96 2.50 -0.52 12.41
N GLN A 97 2.01 -1.76 12.46
CA GLN A 97 2.80 -2.93 12.86
C GLN A 97 3.96 -3.23 11.89
N ILE A 98 3.73 -3.05 10.59
CA ILE A 98 4.76 -3.15 9.55
C ILE A 98 5.86 -2.13 9.82
N ALA A 99 5.49 -0.86 10.06
CA ALA A 99 6.45 0.19 10.36
C ALA A 99 7.24 -0.09 11.64
N GLU A 100 6.59 -0.53 12.72
CA GLU A 100 7.28 -0.90 13.96
C GLU A 100 8.31 -2.00 13.75
N THR A 101 7.96 -3.02 12.98
CA THR A 101 8.86 -4.13 12.66
C THR A 101 10.10 -3.62 11.92
N ILE A 102 9.91 -2.79 10.88
CA ILE A 102 11.01 -2.22 10.11
C ILE A 102 11.87 -1.28 10.96
N LEU A 103 11.27 -0.38 11.73
CA LEU A 103 12.01 0.56 12.58
C LEU A 103 12.85 -0.18 13.62
N LYS A 104 12.34 -1.28 14.18
CA LYS A 104 13.09 -2.15 15.10
C LYS A 104 14.29 -2.79 14.39
N GLU A 105 14.11 -3.32 13.18
CA GLU A 105 15.19 -3.92 12.39
C GLU A 105 16.24 -2.89 11.94
N MET A 106 15.83 -1.70 11.51
CA MET A 106 16.73 -0.58 11.18
C MET A 106 17.59 -0.18 12.39
N LYS A 107 16.97 -0.06 13.58
CA LYS A 107 17.68 0.25 14.84
C LYS A 107 18.70 -0.84 15.19
N LYS A 108 18.32 -2.12 15.09
CA LYS A 108 19.24 -3.24 15.33
C LYS A 108 20.44 -3.22 14.39
N LYS A 109 20.21 -2.95 13.10
CA LYS A 109 21.26 -2.90 12.07
C LYS A 109 22.04 -1.58 12.06
N LYS A 110 21.61 -0.57 12.84
CA LYS A 110 22.17 0.79 12.87
C LYS A 110 22.21 1.46 11.49
N VAL A 111 21.19 1.23 10.67
CA VAL A 111 21.04 1.85 9.34
C VAL A 111 19.90 2.84 9.39
N THR A 112 20.17 4.09 9.03
CA THR A 112 19.18 5.19 9.01
C THR A 112 18.71 5.54 7.60
N ASN A 113 19.52 5.27 6.57
CA ASN A 113 19.12 5.50 5.19
C ASN A 113 18.17 4.40 4.71
N ILE A 114 17.01 4.82 4.19
CA ILE A 114 15.90 3.96 3.79
C ILE A 114 16.28 3.08 2.59
N TYR A 115 16.88 3.67 1.56
CA TYR A 115 17.34 2.95 0.37
C TYR A 115 18.37 1.88 0.72
N ILE A 116 19.39 2.21 1.54
CA ILE A 116 20.44 1.27 1.96
C ILE A 116 19.83 0.08 2.73
N PHE A 117 18.87 0.34 3.61
CA PHE A 117 18.21 -0.72 4.37
C PHE A 117 17.40 -1.66 3.46
N PHE A 118 16.51 -1.11 2.63
CA PHE A 118 15.62 -1.92 1.79
C PHE A 118 16.32 -2.62 0.63
N SER A 119 17.46 -2.09 0.16
CA SER A 119 18.32 -2.76 -0.82
C SER A 119 18.99 -4.02 -0.27
N ARG A 120 18.96 -4.24 1.06
CA ARG A 120 19.53 -5.41 1.75
C ARG A 120 18.47 -6.17 2.55
N PHE A 121 17.20 -5.89 2.29
CA PHE A 121 16.08 -6.54 2.96
C PHE A 121 15.40 -7.47 1.96
N GLU A 122 15.41 -8.76 2.26
CA GLU A 122 15.00 -9.85 1.36
C GLU A 122 13.63 -9.62 0.68
N LEU A 123 12.68 -8.99 1.38
CA LEU A 123 11.34 -8.75 0.87
C LEU A 123 11.20 -7.52 -0.04
N THR A 124 12.29 -6.78 -0.28
CA THR A 124 12.27 -5.52 -1.06
C THR A 124 13.52 -5.30 -1.90
N GLU A 125 14.48 -6.23 -1.90
CA GLU A 125 15.80 -6.00 -2.46
C GLU A 125 15.78 -5.72 -3.96
N LYS A 126 14.90 -6.39 -4.73
CA LYS A 126 14.81 -6.23 -6.19
C LYS A 126 14.10 -4.92 -6.56
N ILE A 127 12.99 -4.60 -5.88
CA ILE A 127 12.15 -3.45 -6.21
C ILE A 127 12.76 -2.13 -5.75
N THR A 128 13.57 -2.14 -4.68
CA THR A 128 14.15 -0.92 -4.12
C THR A 128 14.98 -0.14 -5.14
N GLY A 129 15.66 -0.83 -6.06
CA GLY A 129 16.42 -0.20 -7.15
C GLY A 129 15.55 0.70 -8.06
N TYR A 130 14.31 0.29 -8.35
CA TYR A 130 13.37 1.05 -9.19
C TYR A 130 12.94 2.37 -8.55
N TYR A 131 12.99 2.45 -7.22
CA TYR A 131 12.54 3.60 -6.45
C TYR A 131 13.66 4.35 -5.73
N LYS A 132 14.93 4.17 -6.15
CA LYS A 132 16.07 4.84 -5.51
C LYS A 132 15.86 6.34 -5.35
N HIS A 133 15.37 7.01 -6.38
CA HIS A 133 15.11 8.45 -6.37
C HIS A 133 14.06 8.90 -5.33
N LEU A 134 13.18 8.00 -4.86
CA LEU A 134 12.19 8.26 -3.82
C LEU A 134 12.68 7.83 -2.44
N LEU A 135 13.52 6.79 -2.38
CA LEU A 135 13.88 6.10 -1.14
C LEU A 135 15.25 6.51 -0.59
N ASP A 136 16.07 7.23 -1.35
CA ASP A 136 17.41 7.65 -0.93
C ASP A 136 17.36 8.89 -0.03
N PHE A 137 16.92 8.68 1.21
CA PHE A 137 16.91 9.67 2.27
C PHE A 137 17.17 9.03 3.64
N ASN A 138 17.62 9.84 4.59
CA ASN A 138 17.82 9.43 5.97
C ASN A 138 16.54 9.59 6.77
N LEU A 139 16.16 8.53 7.49
CA LEU A 139 15.00 8.54 8.35
C LEU A 139 15.33 9.18 9.70
N ASN A 140 14.60 10.22 10.09
CA ASN A 140 14.63 10.72 11.46
C ASN A 140 13.68 9.86 12.32
N MET A 141 14.27 9.03 13.18
CA MET A 141 13.54 8.05 14.01
C MET A 141 12.60 8.69 15.04
N GLU A 142 12.85 9.93 15.45
CA GLU A 142 12.00 10.68 16.40
C GLU A 142 10.77 11.24 15.69
N SER A 143 10.93 11.80 14.49
CA SER A 143 9.84 12.42 13.74
C SER A 143 8.85 11.40 13.16
N VAL A 144 9.34 10.19 12.82
CA VAL A 144 8.54 9.12 12.20
C VAL A 144 7.51 8.50 13.13
N GLN A 145 7.58 8.73 14.44
CA GLN A 145 6.55 8.25 15.37
C GLN A 145 5.13 8.67 14.96
N ARG A 146 5.00 9.86 14.35
CA ARG A 146 3.73 10.42 13.85
C ARG A 146 3.36 9.99 12.42
N ALA A 147 4.29 9.37 11.70
CA ALA A 147 4.14 8.96 10.31
C ALA A 147 4.23 7.44 10.10
N LYS A 148 4.11 6.64 11.18
CA LYS A 148 4.25 5.18 11.12
C LYS A 148 3.28 4.52 10.14
N VAL A 149 2.03 4.96 10.10
CA VAL A 149 1.04 4.40 9.16
C VAL A 149 1.46 4.67 7.71
N ALA A 150 1.90 5.89 7.39
CA ALA A 150 2.38 6.23 6.05
C ALA A 150 3.63 5.42 5.67
N LEU A 151 4.61 5.31 6.58
CA LEU A 151 5.80 4.48 6.37
C LEU A 151 5.41 3.02 6.12
N GLY A 152 4.55 2.46 6.97
CA GLY A 152 4.07 1.09 6.84
C GLY A 152 3.37 0.82 5.52
N ASN A 153 2.59 1.78 5.03
CA ASN A 153 1.95 1.70 3.71
C ASN A 153 2.97 1.64 2.59
N ILE A 154 3.99 2.51 2.62
CA ILE A 154 5.09 2.50 1.65
C ILE A 154 5.80 1.14 1.67
N VAL A 155 6.17 0.63 2.84
CA VAL A 155 6.84 -0.67 2.97
C VAL A 155 5.96 -1.80 2.44
N ALA A 156 4.68 -1.83 2.81
CA ALA A 156 3.76 -2.87 2.35
C ALA A 156 3.64 -2.88 0.82
N ARG A 157 3.66 -1.70 0.19
CA ARG A 157 3.66 -1.56 -1.27
C ARG A 157 4.97 -2.01 -1.91
N LEU A 158 6.12 -1.76 -1.27
CA LEU A 158 7.40 -2.32 -1.72
C LEU A 158 7.33 -3.85 -1.70
N ILE A 159 6.93 -4.46 -0.58
CA ILE A 159 6.84 -5.92 -0.42
C ILE A 159 5.90 -6.54 -1.47
N THR A 160 4.70 -5.98 -1.65
CA THR A 160 3.74 -6.54 -2.62
C THR A 160 4.18 -6.37 -4.08
N THR A 161 4.96 -5.32 -4.38
CA THR A 161 5.53 -5.11 -5.72
C THR A 161 6.77 -5.96 -5.97
N GLU A 162 7.54 -6.30 -4.92
CA GLU A 162 8.61 -7.31 -4.98
C GLU A 162 8.07 -8.65 -5.50
N PHE A 163 6.91 -9.09 -4.98
CA PHE A 163 6.29 -10.32 -5.45
C PHE A 163 5.82 -10.24 -6.91
N ALA A 164 5.51 -9.04 -7.42
CA ALA A 164 5.20 -8.86 -8.84
C ALA A 164 6.43 -9.04 -9.73
N LEU A 165 7.63 -8.67 -9.23
CA LEU A 165 8.88 -9.00 -9.91
C LEU A 165 9.15 -10.52 -9.92
N ASP A 166 8.82 -11.23 -8.84
CA ASP A 166 8.89 -12.70 -8.82
C ASP A 166 7.94 -13.33 -9.83
N LEU A 167 6.71 -12.81 -9.91
CA LEU A 167 5.72 -13.28 -10.87
C LEU A 167 6.18 -13.02 -12.31
N MET A 168 6.82 -11.88 -12.58
CA MET A 168 7.44 -11.58 -13.87
C MET A 168 8.54 -12.58 -14.22
N ALA A 169 9.42 -12.90 -13.26
CA ALA A 169 10.48 -13.89 -13.44
C ALA A 169 9.93 -15.30 -13.71
N ALA A 170 8.73 -15.62 -13.21
CA ALA A 170 8.01 -16.84 -13.49
C ALA A 170 7.27 -16.85 -14.85
N GLY A 171 7.48 -15.84 -15.71
CA GLY A 171 6.94 -15.78 -17.08
C GLY A 171 5.63 -15.02 -17.23
N PHE A 172 5.18 -14.30 -16.20
CA PHE A 172 4.03 -13.41 -16.35
C PHE A 172 4.35 -12.18 -17.20
N ARG A 173 3.31 -11.56 -17.76
CA ARG A 173 3.41 -10.41 -18.66
C ARG A 173 4.21 -9.24 -18.06
N THR A 174 5.40 -9.02 -18.62
CA THR A 174 6.33 -7.96 -18.21
C THR A 174 5.75 -6.55 -18.34
N ASP A 175 4.95 -6.29 -19.36
CA ASP A 175 4.34 -4.97 -19.58
C ASP A 175 3.32 -4.61 -18.50
N LEU A 176 2.54 -5.59 -18.02
CA LEU A 176 1.63 -5.41 -16.89
C LEU A 176 2.39 -5.13 -15.58
N VAL A 177 3.47 -5.88 -15.33
CA VAL A 177 4.30 -5.69 -14.13
C VAL A 177 5.00 -4.33 -14.15
N ASN A 178 5.59 -3.95 -15.28
CA ASN A 178 6.20 -2.63 -15.44
C ASN A 178 5.21 -1.50 -15.21
N ASN A 179 3.98 -1.61 -15.73
CA ASN A 179 2.93 -0.62 -15.46
C ASN A 179 2.56 -0.59 -13.97
N ALA A 180 2.45 -1.75 -13.31
CA ALA A 180 2.18 -1.82 -11.88
C ALA A 180 3.27 -1.13 -11.05
N ILE A 181 4.56 -1.32 -11.40
CA ILE A 181 5.70 -0.64 -10.77
C ILE A 181 5.56 0.88 -10.89
N GLN A 182 5.20 1.40 -12.06
CA GLN A 182 5.02 2.84 -12.25
C GLN A 182 3.85 3.40 -11.42
N VAL A 183 2.70 2.69 -11.40
CA VAL A 183 1.53 3.09 -10.61
C VAL A 183 1.83 3.10 -9.11
N VAL A 184 2.54 2.08 -8.61
CA VAL A 184 2.95 2.01 -7.21
C VAL A 184 3.96 3.09 -6.87
N GLY A 185 4.93 3.36 -7.75
CA GLY A 185 5.91 4.43 -7.57
C GLY A 185 5.26 5.81 -7.40
N ASN A 186 4.27 6.12 -8.25
CA ASN A 186 3.49 7.36 -8.11
C ASN A 186 2.74 7.44 -6.78
N THR A 187 2.21 6.31 -6.29
CA THR A 187 1.51 6.25 -5.01
C THR A 187 2.48 6.47 -3.84
N ILE A 188 3.67 5.86 -3.89
CA ILE A 188 4.73 6.05 -2.89
C ILE A 188 5.16 7.53 -2.86
N ALA A 189 5.40 8.13 -4.04
CA ALA A 189 5.81 9.54 -4.13
C ALA A 189 4.78 10.49 -3.47
N GLN A 190 3.48 10.21 -3.62
CA GLN A 190 2.41 11.00 -3.00
C GLN A 190 2.39 10.92 -1.46
N GLN A 191 2.79 9.78 -0.89
CA GLN A 191 2.80 9.55 0.56
C GLN A 191 4.13 9.92 1.22
N LEU A 192 5.18 10.09 0.44
CA LEU A 192 6.54 10.26 0.93
C LEU A 192 6.71 11.49 1.81
N SER A 193 6.05 12.61 1.46
CA SER A 193 6.12 13.86 2.23
C SER A 193 5.61 13.68 3.66
N SER A 194 4.61 12.83 3.88
CA SER A 194 4.10 12.52 5.23
C SER A 194 5.16 11.87 6.11
N VAL A 195 6.15 11.19 5.52
CA VAL A 195 7.25 10.52 6.23
C VAL A 195 8.47 11.43 6.36
N THR A 196 8.82 12.16 5.32
CA THR A 196 10.03 13.01 5.30
C THR A 196 9.84 14.37 5.96
N GLN A 197 8.61 14.89 5.94
CA GLN A 197 8.23 16.18 6.51
C GLN A 197 6.93 16.05 7.30
N PRO A 198 6.93 15.37 8.45
CA PRO A 198 5.71 15.22 9.26
C PRO A 198 5.29 16.59 9.79
N GLY A 199 4.22 17.14 9.21
CA GLY A 199 3.62 18.40 9.65
C GLY A 199 2.97 18.28 11.03
N GLN A 200 2.83 19.41 11.73
CA GLN A 200 2.02 19.49 12.95
C GLN A 200 0.61 19.91 12.57
N ILE A 201 -0.32 18.96 12.58
CA ILE A 201 -1.75 19.25 12.47
C ILE A 201 -2.31 19.19 13.90
N GLN A 202 -2.97 20.26 14.31
CA GLN A 202 -3.66 20.33 15.61
C GLN A 202 -5.16 20.28 15.38
N VAL A 203 -5.88 19.65 16.31
CA VAL A 203 -7.34 19.70 16.32
C VAL A 203 -7.74 21.11 16.73
N ILE A 204 -8.53 21.79 15.90
CA ILE A 204 -9.11 23.08 16.23
C ILE A 204 -10.42 22.81 16.98
N GLU A 205 -10.38 23.01 18.30
CA GLU A 205 -11.57 22.98 19.14
C GLU A 205 -12.34 24.30 19.00
N ALA A 206 -13.64 24.29 19.32
CA ALA A 206 -14.52 25.46 19.18
C ALA A 206 -14.52 26.11 17.77
N TYR A 207 -14.30 25.32 16.72
CA TYR A 207 -14.21 25.80 15.33
C TYR A 207 -15.46 26.53 14.80
N GLN A 208 -16.57 26.55 15.55
CA GLN A 208 -17.84 27.13 15.13
C GLN A 208 -17.79 28.67 15.14
N ASP A 209 -17.08 29.26 16.09
CA ASP A 209 -16.94 30.71 16.20
C ASP A 209 -16.18 31.29 15.00
N GLY A 210 -16.79 32.24 14.29
CA GLY A 210 -16.19 32.87 13.10
C GLY A 210 -16.09 31.96 11.85
N SER A 211 -16.72 30.78 11.89
CA SER A 211 -16.74 29.84 10.75
C SER A 211 -17.94 30.00 9.83
N ASP A 212 -18.87 30.90 10.14
CA ASP A 212 -20.00 31.19 9.27
C ASP A 212 -19.51 31.97 8.04
N TRP A 213 -19.32 31.26 6.94
CA TRP A 213 -18.91 31.79 5.64
C TRP A 213 -19.93 32.74 4.99
N LYS A 214 -21.12 32.91 5.61
CA LYS A 214 -22.15 33.86 5.18
C LYS A 214 -22.08 35.21 5.88
N SER A 215 -21.21 35.35 6.88
CA SER A 215 -20.99 36.63 7.58
C SER A 215 -20.19 37.62 6.74
#